data_AF-A0A4Q7P610-F1
#
_entry.id   AF-A0A4Q7P610-F1
#
_cell.length_a   1.000
_cell.length_b   1.000
_cell.length_c   1.000
_cell.angle_alpha   90.00
_cell.angle_beta   90.00
_cell.angle_gamma   90.00
#
_symmetry.space_group_name_H-M   'P 1'
#
loop_
_entity.id
_entity.type
_entity.pdbx_description
1 polymer ?
#
loop_
_entity_poly.entity_id
_entity_poly.type
_entity_poly.pdbx_seq_one_letter_code
_entity_poly.pdbx_strand_id
1 'polypeptide(L)'
;MKRGLLLFLPLLFLFSSCACDGEKVMKAMFWGMNKLAGDGYFPPEELLALGDFERVEVNMYRSNQNGVSNAEVELRLINGKGHAMHQSEENLARKCAELYAKSYSKIMEYDEVKIVFIQTDPFNPNNMAMSEYSFRVEDLVYSENSNDYGLQ
;
A
#
# COMPACT_ATOMS: atom_id res chain seq x y z
N MET A 1 -7.31 34.91 58.78
CA MET A 1 -8.77 34.79 58.53
C MET A 1 -8.98 34.85 57.02
N LYS A 2 -9.22 33.71 56.38
CA LYS A 2 -10.50 33.30 55.77
C LYS A 2 -10.92 34.13 54.53
N ARG A 3 -10.78 33.45 53.38
CA ARG A 3 -11.75 33.27 52.28
C ARG A 3 -11.78 34.28 51.13
N GLY A 4 -11.90 33.69 49.94
CA GLY A 4 -12.39 34.28 48.71
C GLY A 4 -11.29 34.37 47.66
N LEU A 5 -11.43 33.92 46.42
CA LEU A 5 -12.60 33.43 45.73
C LEU A 5 -12.10 32.79 44.42
N LEU A 6 -12.37 31.50 44.30
CA LEU A 6 -12.62 30.72 43.10
C LEU A 6 -12.94 31.57 41.84
N LEU A 7 -12.06 31.53 40.82
CA LEU A 7 -12.42 31.92 39.45
C LEU A 7 -11.63 31.11 38.40
N PHE A 8 -12.38 30.26 37.71
CA PHE A 8 -12.27 29.82 36.31
C PHE A 8 -11.12 28.88 35.92
N LEU A 9 -11.36 27.56 35.77
CA LEU A 9 -12.03 26.86 34.65
C LEU A 9 -11.01 26.58 33.49
N PRO A 10 -10.88 25.33 33.01
CA PRO A 10 -9.60 24.73 32.67
C PRO A 10 -9.12 25.11 31.27
N LEU A 11 -7.84 25.46 31.17
CA LEU A 11 -7.10 25.65 29.94
C LEU A 11 -6.66 24.28 29.35
N LEU A 12 -7.63 23.38 29.08
CA LEU A 12 -7.38 22.04 28.54
C LEU A 12 -8.20 21.71 27.28
N PHE A 13 -8.81 22.70 26.63
CA PHE A 13 -9.58 22.50 25.39
C PHE A 13 -9.05 23.32 24.21
N LEU A 14 -7.74 23.22 23.91
CA LEU A 14 -7.18 23.71 22.64
C LEU A 14 -6.80 22.59 21.66
N PHE A 15 -7.16 21.33 21.96
CA PHE A 15 -7.23 20.29 20.93
C PHE A 15 -8.62 20.33 20.29
N SER A 16 -8.91 21.41 19.56
CA SER A 16 -10.03 21.45 18.63
C SER A 16 -9.75 20.41 17.55
N SER A 17 -10.41 19.27 17.73
CA SER A 17 -10.41 18.11 16.87
C SER A 17 -10.81 18.52 15.46
N CYS A 18 -9.84 18.49 14.52
CA CYS A 18 -10.20 18.18 13.15
C CYS A 18 -10.59 16.70 13.18
N ALA A 19 -11.89 16.42 13.19
CA ALA A 19 -12.42 15.07 13.03
C ALA A 19 -12.17 14.61 11.58
N CYS A 20 -10.90 14.44 11.21
CA CYS A 20 -10.53 13.64 10.05
C CYS A 20 -10.75 12.19 10.47
N ASP A 21 -11.93 11.68 10.14
CA ASP A 21 -12.24 10.25 9.95
C ASP A 21 -11.38 9.31 10.82
N GLY A 22 -11.54 9.42 12.14
CA GLY A 22 -10.76 8.65 13.11
C GLY A 22 -10.94 7.14 12.94
N GLU A 23 -12.00 6.71 12.26
CA GLU A 23 -12.24 5.31 11.95
C GLU A 23 -11.24 4.78 10.91
N LYS A 24 -10.88 5.58 9.89
CA LYS A 24 -9.85 5.21 8.90
C LYS A 24 -8.44 5.22 9.50
N VAL A 25 -8.12 6.23 10.32
CA VAL A 25 -6.82 6.34 11.00
C VAL A 25 -6.63 5.20 12.00
N MET A 26 -7.69 4.81 12.71
CA MET A 26 -7.63 3.70 13.66
C MET A 26 -7.52 2.34 12.97
N LYS A 27 -8.22 2.10 11.84
CA LYS A 27 -8.03 0.90 11.02
C LYS A 27 -6.59 0.81 10.49
N ALA A 28 -6.02 1.92 10.02
CA ALA A 28 -4.63 1.98 9.59
C ALA A 28 -3.65 1.69 10.74
N MET A 29 -3.87 2.25 11.94
CA MET A 29 -3.00 2.04 13.11
C MET A 29 -3.06 0.63 13.69
N PHE A 30 -4.23 -0.02 13.71
CA PHE A 30 -4.37 -1.38 14.25
C PHE A 30 -3.68 -2.44 13.37
N TRP A 31 -3.42 -2.12 12.10
CA TRP A 31 -2.72 -2.99 11.15
C TRP A 31 -1.20 -2.77 11.19
N GLY A 32 -0.75 -1.65 11.77
CA GLY A 32 0.65 -1.30 11.99
C GLY A 32 1.36 -2.06 13.12
N MET A 33 0.71 -3.02 13.78
CA MET A 33 1.30 -3.82 14.85
C MET A 33 2.11 -5.05 14.39
N ASN A 34 2.25 -5.29 13.07
CA ASN A 34 3.28 -6.18 12.51
C ASN A 34 4.63 -5.44 12.32
N LYS A 35 4.96 -4.54 13.26
CA LYS A 35 6.02 -3.51 13.21
C LYS A 35 7.48 -4.03 13.29
N LEU A 36 7.68 -5.34 13.09
CA LEU A 36 9.00 -6.00 13.20
C LEU A 36 9.71 -6.17 11.85
N ALA A 37 9.04 -5.81 10.76
CA ALA A 37 9.55 -5.99 9.41
C ALA A 37 9.84 -4.60 8.81
N GLY A 38 11.08 -4.36 8.38
CA GLY A 38 11.64 -3.02 8.14
C GLY A 38 10.96 -2.16 7.08
N ASP A 39 11.52 -0.98 6.82
CA ASP A 39 11.09 -0.04 5.79
C ASP A 39 10.86 -0.81 4.47
N GLY A 40 9.63 -0.83 3.94
CA GLY A 40 9.24 -1.63 2.77
C GLY A 40 8.05 -2.57 3.01
N TYR A 41 7.79 -2.99 4.25
CA TYR A 41 6.60 -3.82 4.54
C TYR A 41 5.28 -3.05 4.53
N PHE A 42 5.34 -1.72 4.49
CA PHE A 42 4.16 -0.85 4.51
C PHE A 42 3.93 -0.27 3.10
N PRO A 43 2.78 -0.56 2.48
CA PRO A 43 2.43 0.06 1.21
C PRO A 43 2.11 1.54 1.41
N PRO A 44 2.42 2.42 0.44
CA PRO A 44 2.08 3.84 0.54
C PRO A 44 0.56 4.03 0.52
N GLU A 45 0.05 5.02 1.25
CA GLU A 45 -1.41 5.29 1.36
C GLU A 45 -2.06 5.55 -0.01
N GLU A 46 -1.31 6.15 -0.94
CA GLU A 46 -1.73 6.40 -2.31
C GLU A 46 -2.10 5.10 -3.06
N LEU A 47 -1.48 3.98 -2.70
CA LEU A 47 -1.71 2.69 -3.35
C LEU A 47 -3.09 2.13 -3.00
N LEU A 48 -3.53 2.30 -1.74
CA LEU A 48 -4.90 1.97 -1.31
C LEU A 48 -5.93 2.79 -2.09
N ALA A 49 -5.68 4.09 -2.26
CA ALA A 49 -6.58 5.00 -2.94
C ALA A 49 -6.68 4.74 -4.45
N LEU A 50 -5.61 4.25 -5.08
CA LEU A 50 -5.53 4.08 -6.54
C LEU A 50 -6.60 3.14 -7.11
N GLY A 51 -6.90 2.05 -6.41
CA GLY A 51 -7.94 1.09 -6.80
C GLY A 51 -9.12 0.99 -5.84
N ASP A 52 -9.21 1.91 -4.87
CA ASP A 52 -10.17 1.84 -3.76
C ASP A 52 -10.13 0.44 -3.09
N PHE A 53 -8.91 0.00 -2.74
CA PHE A 53 -8.67 -1.31 -2.14
C PHE A 53 -9.02 -1.30 -0.66
N GLU A 54 -9.66 -2.36 -0.20
CA GLU A 54 -9.94 -2.55 1.23
C GLU A 54 -8.66 -2.83 2.02
N ARG A 55 -7.71 -3.54 1.39
CA ARG A 55 -6.44 -3.92 2.00
C ARG A 55 -5.35 -4.08 0.95
N VAL A 56 -4.13 -3.76 1.35
CA VAL A 56 -2.91 -4.13 0.64
C VAL A 56 -2.00 -4.90 1.59
N GLU A 57 -1.51 -6.05 1.15
CA GLU A 57 -0.51 -6.85 1.87
C GLU A 57 0.78 -6.87 1.06
N VAL A 58 1.93 -6.74 1.73
CA VAL A 58 3.25 -6.81 1.09
C VAL A 58 3.97 -8.06 1.58
N ASN A 59 4.33 -8.94 0.67
CA ASN A 59 5.19 -10.09 0.94
C ASN A 59 6.51 -9.92 0.20
N MET A 60 7.60 -10.39 0.82
CA MET A 60 8.92 -10.32 0.23
C MET A 60 9.52 -11.70 0.24
N TYR A 61 9.93 -12.17 -0.92
CA TYR A 61 10.53 -13.49 -1.12
C TYR A 61 11.97 -13.32 -1.57
N ARG A 62 12.86 -14.10 -0.96
CA ARG A 62 14.23 -14.28 -1.45
C ARG A 62 14.53 -15.76 -1.46
N SER A 63 14.98 -16.26 -2.59
CA SER A 63 15.40 -17.65 -2.74
C SER A 63 16.76 -17.72 -3.41
N ASN A 64 17.57 -18.67 -2.99
CA ASN A 64 18.81 -19.01 -3.67
C ASN A 64 18.75 -20.48 -4.02
N GLN A 65 18.61 -20.79 -5.30
CA GLN A 65 18.55 -22.15 -5.80
C GLN A 65 19.60 -22.31 -6.90
N ASN A 66 20.47 -23.32 -6.76
CA ASN A 66 21.52 -23.65 -7.73
C ASN A 66 22.44 -22.46 -8.09
N GLY A 67 22.70 -21.56 -7.14
CA GLY A 67 23.54 -20.38 -7.33
C GLY A 67 22.84 -19.19 -8.02
N VAL A 68 21.56 -19.33 -8.37
CA VAL A 68 20.72 -18.23 -8.85
C VAL A 68 19.94 -17.67 -7.67
N SER A 69 20.14 -16.38 -7.38
CA SER A 69 19.36 -15.64 -6.41
C SER A 69 18.17 -15.00 -7.12
N ASN A 70 16.96 -15.22 -6.61
CA ASN A 70 15.75 -14.53 -7.05
C ASN A 70 15.13 -13.82 -5.85
N ALA A 71 14.84 -12.53 -6.00
CA ALA A 71 14.21 -11.69 -5.01
C ALA A 71 12.95 -11.03 -5.60
N GLU A 72 11.81 -11.27 -4.97
CA GLU A 72 10.50 -10.80 -5.43
C GLU A 72 9.80 -10.03 -4.31
N VAL A 73 9.12 -8.93 -4.67
CA VAL A 73 8.11 -8.30 -3.81
C VAL A 73 6.73 -8.60 -4.38
N GLU A 74 5.85 -9.17 -3.57
CA GLU A 74 4.44 -9.39 -3.91
C GLU A 74 3.54 -8.38 -3.20
N LEU A 75 2.71 -7.68 -3.95
CA LEU A 75 1.68 -6.77 -3.47
C LEU A 75 0.31 -7.41 -3.71
N ARG A 76 -0.37 -7.81 -2.64
CA ARG A 76 -1.73 -8.37 -2.70
C ARG A 76 -2.74 -7.26 -2.45
N LEU A 77 -3.52 -6.94 -3.47
CA LEU A 77 -4.50 -5.86 -3.54
C LEU A 77 -5.92 -6.44 -3.39
N ILE A 78 -6.56 -6.23 -2.24
CA ILE A 78 -7.77 -6.96 -1.86
C ILE A 78 -9.02 -6.09 -2.03
N ASN A 79 -10.02 -6.66 -2.70
CA ASN A 79 -11.38 -6.12 -2.87
C ASN A 79 -11.41 -4.68 -3.40
N GLY A 80 -10.62 -4.40 -4.44
CA GLY A 80 -10.63 -3.10 -5.12
C GLY A 80 -11.96 -2.82 -5.82
N LYS A 81 -12.48 -1.60 -5.66
CA LYS A 81 -13.77 -1.14 -6.21
C LYS A 81 -13.64 0.08 -7.12
N GLY A 82 -12.42 0.59 -7.32
CA GLY A 82 -12.16 1.78 -8.10
C GLY A 82 -12.48 1.57 -9.58
N HIS A 83 -12.94 2.63 -10.25
CA HIS A 83 -13.31 2.60 -11.66
C HIS A 83 -12.18 2.09 -12.59
N ALA A 84 -10.92 2.30 -12.17
CA ALA A 84 -9.73 1.83 -12.88
C ALA A 84 -9.66 0.29 -13.03
N MET A 85 -10.20 -0.48 -12.09
CA MET A 85 -10.27 -1.95 -12.15
C MET A 85 -11.05 -2.44 -13.39
N HIS A 86 -12.07 -1.67 -13.81
CA HIS A 86 -12.94 -2.04 -14.92
C HIS A 86 -12.43 -1.59 -16.29
N GLN A 87 -11.50 -0.64 -16.34
CA GLN A 87 -10.99 -0.11 -17.60
C GLN A 87 -9.80 -0.92 -18.12
N SER A 88 -8.82 -1.19 -17.26
CA SER A 88 -7.64 -1.99 -17.61
C SER A 88 -6.89 -2.39 -16.34
N GLU A 89 -7.08 -3.64 -15.93
CA GLU A 89 -6.48 -4.20 -14.73
C GLU A 89 -4.93 -4.23 -14.82
N GLU A 90 -4.38 -4.53 -15.99
CA GLU A 90 -2.93 -4.51 -16.23
C GLU A 90 -2.31 -3.12 -16.05
N ASN A 91 -2.94 -2.07 -16.59
CA ASN A 91 -2.46 -0.70 -16.42
C ASN A 91 -2.54 -0.25 -14.95
N LEU A 92 -3.58 -0.68 -14.23
CA LEU A 92 -3.68 -0.44 -12.80
C LEU A 92 -2.56 -1.18 -12.05
N ALA A 93 -2.29 -2.44 -12.41
CA ALA A 93 -1.20 -3.22 -11.83
C ALA A 93 0.15 -2.54 -12.01
N ARG A 94 0.45 -2.09 -13.24
CA ARG A 94 1.68 -1.36 -13.55
C ARG A 94 1.83 -0.11 -12.70
N LYS A 95 0.77 0.71 -12.58
CA LYS A 95 0.80 1.91 -11.73
C LYS A 95 1.01 1.60 -10.25
N CYS A 96 0.40 0.53 -9.74
CA CYS A 96 0.65 0.07 -8.37
C CYS A 96 2.13 -0.31 -8.17
N ALA A 97 2.71 -1.04 -9.14
CA ALA A 97 4.10 -1.46 -9.09
C ALA A 97 5.07 -0.27 -9.16
N GLU A 98 4.83 0.68 -10.07
CA GLU A 98 5.61 1.92 -10.20
C GLU A 98 5.56 2.76 -8.92
N LEU A 99 4.36 2.96 -8.37
CA LEU A 99 4.16 3.72 -7.13
C LEU A 99 4.90 3.08 -5.95
N TYR A 100 4.80 1.76 -5.81
CA TYR A 100 5.50 1.04 -4.75
C TYR A 100 7.02 1.12 -4.93
N ALA A 101 7.52 0.85 -6.14
CA ALA A 101 8.94 0.91 -6.46
C ALA A 101 9.55 2.29 -6.14
N LYS A 102 8.83 3.37 -6.48
CA LYS A 102 9.22 4.74 -6.18
C LYS A 102 9.28 5.03 -4.68
N SER A 103 8.35 4.45 -3.91
CA SER A 103 8.26 4.68 -2.47
C SER A 103 9.26 3.85 -1.66
N TYR A 104 9.71 2.70 -2.18
CA TYR A 104 10.55 1.76 -1.45
C TYR A 104 12.03 1.92 -1.80
N SER A 105 12.81 2.48 -0.88
CA SER A 105 14.22 2.84 -1.10
C SER A 105 15.15 1.66 -1.43
N LYS A 106 14.75 0.42 -1.11
CA LYS A 106 15.55 -0.80 -1.38
C LYS A 106 14.96 -1.64 -2.52
N ILE A 107 14.07 -1.07 -3.34
CA ILE A 107 13.46 -1.83 -4.43
C ILE A 107 14.50 -2.44 -5.38
N MET A 108 15.62 -1.75 -5.60
CA MET A 108 16.74 -2.22 -6.44
C MET A 108 17.45 -3.49 -5.93
N GLU A 109 17.15 -3.95 -4.70
CA GLU A 109 17.61 -5.24 -4.19
C GLU A 109 16.72 -6.42 -4.61
N TYR A 110 15.63 -6.14 -5.33
CA TYR A 110 14.67 -7.11 -5.83
C TYR A 110 14.68 -7.13 -7.36
N ASP A 111 14.37 -8.28 -7.92
CA ASP A 111 14.35 -8.51 -9.37
C ASP A 111 12.97 -8.13 -9.95
N GLU A 112 11.90 -8.41 -9.20
CA GLU A 112 10.52 -8.29 -9.67
C GLU A 112 9.57 -7.73 -8.59
N VAL A 113 8.58 -6.97 -9.05
CA VAL A 113 7.37 -6.64 -8.30
C VAL A 113 6.20 -7.40 -8.92
N LYS A 114 5.61 -8.31 -8.14
CA LYS A 114 4.41 -9.05 -8.47
C LYS A 114 3.18 -8.36 -7.86
N ILE A 115 2.18 -8.11 -8.68
CA ILE A 115 0.89 -7.57 -8.28
C ILE A 115 -0.14 -8.69 -8.33
N VAL A 116 -0.89 -8.87 -7.24
CA VAL A 116 -1.97 -9.86 -7.15
C VAL A 116 -3.25 -9.14 -6.76
N PHE A 117 -4.22 -9.05 -7.66
CA PHE A 117 -5.57 -8.61 -7.30
C PHE A 117 -6.34 -9.78 -6.72
N ILE A 118 -7.01 -9.58 -5.60
CA ILE A 118 -7.81 -10.60 -4.92
C ILE A 118 -9.22 -10.05 -4.72
N GLN A 119 -10.22 -10.75 -5.26
CA GLN A 119 -11.63 -10.45 -5.04
C GLN A 119 -12.26 -11.59 -4.25
N THR A 120 -12.74 -11.30 -3.04
CA THR A 120 -13.43 -12.27 -2.18
C THR A 120 -14.94 -12.11 -2.31
N ASP A 121 -15.68 -13.22 -2.33
CA ASP A 121 -17.14 -13.18 -2.23
C ASP A 121 -17.57 -12.65 -0.85
N PRO A 122 -18.39 -11.59 -0.75
CA PRO A 122 -18.83 -11.02 0.53
C PRO A 122 -19.57 -12.00 1.44
N PHE A 123 -20.20 -13.03 0.86
CA PHE A 123 -21.00 -14.04 1.58
C PHE A 123 -20.22 -15.34 1.82
N ASN A 124 -19.08 -15.54 1.13
CA ASN A 124 -18.21 -16.69 1.33
C ASN A 124 -16.74 -16.31 1.12
N PRO A 125 -16.02 -15.88 2.17
CA PRO A 125 -14.63 -15.43 2.07
C PRO A 125 -13.63 -16.47 1.54
N ASN A 126 -14.00 -17.76 1.53
CA ASN A 126 -13.17 -18.82 0.96
C ASN A 126 -13.24 -18.87 -0.58
N ASN A 127 -14.25 -18.22 -1.17
CA ASN A 127 -14.38 -18.09 -2.61
C ASN A 127 -13.63 -16.84 -3.06
N MET A 128 -12.50 -17.03 -3.75
CA MET A 128 -11.61 -15.96 -4.17
C MET A 128 -11.36 -16.05 -5.68
N ALA A 129 -11.39 -14.91 -6.37
CA ALA A 129 -10.82 -14.76 -7.70
C ALA A 129 -9.48 -14.00 -7.59
N MET A 130 -8.47 -14.43 -8.36
CA MET A 130 -7.17 -13.78 -8.39
C MET A 130 -6.69 -13.51 -9.82
N SER A 131 -6.03 -12.37 -9.98
CA SER A 131 -5.30 -12.00 -11.20
C SER A 131 -3.89 -11.57 -10.82
N GLU A 132 -2.90 -11.96 -11.61
CA GLU A 132 -1.48 -11.73 -11.31
C GLU A 132 -0.77 -11.01 -12.46
N TYR A 133 0.08 -10.04 -12.11
CA TYR A 133 0.90 -9.28 -13.05
C TYR A 133 2.30 -9.08 -12.48
N SER A 134 3.31 -9.28 -13.32
CA SER A 134 4.71 -9.28 -12.89
C SER A 134 5.50 -8.24 -13.67
N PHE A 135 6.27 -7.43 -12.95
CA PHE A 135 7.05 -6.33 -13.54
C PHE A 135 8.48 -6.35 -13.02
N ARG A 136 9.46 -6.34 -13.93
CA ARG A 136 10.87 -6.27 -13.54
C ARG A 136 11.16 -4.92 -12.91
N VAL A 137 11.91 -4.91 -11.80
CA VAL A 137 12.24 -3.68 -11.07
C VAL A 137 12.97 -2.68 -11.95
N GLU A 138 13.85 -3.15 -12.82
CA GLU A 138 14.57 -2.26 -13.75
C GLU A 138 13.60 -1.50 -14.68
N ASP A 139 12.57 -2.14 -15.21
CA ASP A 139 11.62 -1.51 -16.12
C ASP A 139 10.76 -0.45 -15.40
N LEU A 140 10.46 -0.67 -14.12
CA LEU A 140 9.70 0.25 -13.29
C LEU A 140 10.50 1.51 -12.92
N VAL A 141 11.81 1.36 -12.69
CA VAL A 141 12.67 2.48 -12.26
C VAL A 141 13.21 3.27 -13.45
N TYR A 142 13.49 2.62 -14.58
CA TYR A 142 14.03 3.30 -15.77
C TYR A 142 12.97 3.94 -16.66
N SER A 143 11.70 3.54 -16.57
CA SER A 143 10.61 4.14 -17.34
C SER A 143 10.31 5.61 -17.00
N GLU A 144 10.78 6.14 -15.85
CA GLU A 144 10.72 7.58 -15.56
C GLU A 144 11.71 8.42 -16.39
N ASN A 145 12.75 7.82 -17.00
CA ASN A 145 13.83 8.56 -17.68
C ASN A 145 13.67 8.68 -19.21
N SER A 146 12.67 8.04 -19.81
CA SER A 146 12.51 8.05 -21.26
C SER A 146 11.21 8.73 -21.68
N ASN A 147 11.33 9.92 -22.28
CA ASN A 147 10.37 10.48 -23.26
C ASN A 147 10.25 9.60 -24.53
N ASP A 148 10.44 8.29 -24.42
CA ASP A 148 10.54 7.35 -25.54
C ASP A 148 9.43 6.31 -25.43
N TYR A 149 8.20 6.76 -25.64
CA TYR A 149 7.19 5.87 -26.19
C TYR A 149 7.42 5.82 -27.69
N GLY A 150 8.38 4.98 -28.10
CA GLY A 150 8.54 4.54 -29.46
C GLY A 150 7.29 3.79 -29.93
N LEU A 151 6.30 4.55 -30.39
CA LEU A 151 5.28 4.05 -31.31
C LEU A 151 5.96 3.93 -32.68
N GLN A 152 6.36 2.71 -33.05
CA GLN A 152 6.48 2.29 -34.44
C GLN A 152 5.22 1.56 -34.86
#